data_AF-A0A9P8N2B1-F1
#
_entry.id   AF-A0A9P8N2B1-F1
#
_cell.length_a   1.000
_cell.length_b   1.000
_cell.length_c   1.000
_cell.angle_alpha   90.00
_cell.angle_beta   90.00
_cell.angle_gamma   90.00
#
_symmetry.space_group_name_H-M   'P 1'
#
loop_
_entity.id
_entity.type
_entity.pdbx_description
1 polymer ?
#
loop_
_entity_poly.entity_id
_entity_poly.type
_entity_poly.pdbx_seq_one_letter_code
_entity_poly.pdbx_strand_id
1 'polypeptide(L)'
;MLIIEDADYEDAVQQLRSAGFRDWAWSYGSIDPKLYKGRLREGIYRRIVREYSNLDRNSTRFLFPPDRQNMASPPEQEYTELSPEHQYPTKVVLLPSSFTHIRIKSAPDGALTRDGNILYPDSSLLLRSFVQTLVREPVAGTWTSSLCMWAISYVYGELILDDDVLDSCGDEEAKAWFNERIRRFSGGIDGVTCTKRLGRVGYDEALARRGPA
;
A
#
# COMPACT_ATOMS: atom_id res chain seq x y z
N MET A 1 2.20 6.43 1.50
CA MET A 1 1.05 7.33 1.24
C MET A 1 0.65 7.90 2.58
N LEU A 2 0.23 9.16 2.64
CA LEU A 2 -0.13 9.86 3.88
C LEU A 2 -1.62 10.18 3.84
N ILE A 3 -2.32 9.93 4.94
CA ILE A 3 -3.74 10.20 5.05
C ILE A 3 -3.91 11.56 5.71
N ILE A 4 -4.68 12.44 5.08
CA ILE A 4 -4.93 13.80 5.54
C ILE A 4 -6.42 13.97 5.75
N GLU A 5 -6.82 14.65 6.83
CA GLU A 5 -8.23 15.01 7.01
C GLU A 5 -8.71 15.89 5.85
N ASP A 6 -9.91 15.63 5.34
CA ASP A 6 -10.47 16.39 4.21
C ASP A 6 -10.43 17.92 4.44
N ALA A 7 -10.65 18.35 5.69
CA ALA A 7 -10.63 19.76 6.07
C ALA A 7 -9.23 20.41 5.98
N ASP A 8 -8.17 19.62 6.15
CA ASP A 8 -6.78 20.08 6.17
C ASP A 8 -6.02 19.73 4.87
N TYR A 9 -6.72 19.17 3.89
CA TYR A 9 -6.12 18.59 2.69
C TYR A 9 -5.39 19.63 1.84
N GLU A 10 -6.04 20.76 1.56
CA GLU A 10 -5.45 21.86 0.79
C GLU A 10 -4.28 22.51 1.52
N ASP A 11 -4.37 22.63 2.86
CA ASP A 11 -3.29 23.16 3.68
C ASP A 11 -2.06 22.25 3.64
N ALA A 12 -2.24 20.92 3.72
CA ALA A 12 -1.16 19.95 3.58
C ALA A 12 -0.50 19.99 2.19
N VAL A 13 -1.31 20.13 1.13
CA VAL A 13 -0.83 20.32 -0.25
C VAL A 13 0.03 21.58 -0.36
N GLN A 14 -0.45 22.70 0.20
CA GLN A 14 0.27 23.97 0.14
C GLN A 14 1.57 23.93 0.96
N GLN A 15 1.56 23.28 2.13
CA GLN A 15 2.76 23.09 2.95
C GLN A 15 3.85 22.30 2.21
N LEU A 16 3.49 21.21 1.51
CA LEU A 16 4.46 20.46 0.72
C LEU A 16 5.07 21.30 -0.41
N ARG A 17 4.25 22.06 -1.15
CA ARG A 17 4.75 22.98 -2.18
C ARG A 17 5.70 24.03 -1.60
N SER A 18 5.34 24.64 -0.47
CA SER A 18 6.19 25.62 0.23
C SER A 18 7.48 24.99 0.76
N ALA A 19 7.48 23.70 1.07
CA ALA A 19 8.68 22.94 1.47
C ALA A 19 9.56 22.47 0.28
N GLY A 20 9.20 22.86 -0.95
CA GLY A 20 9.98 22.56 -2.16
C GLY A 20 9.64 21.23 -2.83
N PHE A 21 8.59 20.54 -2.38
CA PHE A 21 8.09 19.37 -3.10
C PHE A 21 7.46 19.80 -4.43
N ARG A 22 7.70 19.03 -5.49
CA ARG A 22 7.21 19.34 -6.84
C ARG A 22 5.98 18.49 -7.15
N ASP A 23 4.94 19.09 -7.71
CA ASP A 23 3.77 18.34 -8.17
C ASP A 23 4.17 17.24 -9.18
N TRP A 24 3.57 16.06 -9.02
CA TRP A 24 3.75 14.93 -9.92
C TRP A 24 2.48 14.69 -10.71
N ALA A 25 2.48 15.16 -11.95
CA ALA A 25 1.30 15.11 -12.82
C ALA A 25 0.99 13.70 -13.35
N TRP A 26 1.94 12.76 -13.26
CA TRP A 26 1.78 11.43 -13.85
C TRP A 26 1.06 10.47 -12.91
N SER A 27 0.58 9.36 -13.48
CA SER A 27 -0.02 8.27 -12.70
C SER A 27 0.95 7.76 -11.65
N TYR A 28 0.45 7.40 -10.47
CA TYR A 28 1.25 6.79 -9.41
C TYR A 28 2.06 5.59 -9.91
N GLY A 29 1.43 4.73 -10.73
CA GLY A 29 2.04 3.53 -11.29
C GLY A 29 3.07 3.77 -12.39
N SER A 30 3.29 5.02 -12.80
CA SER A 30 4.19 5.39 -13.90
C SER A 30 5.38 6.24 -13.43
N ILE A 31 6.46 6.25 -14.19
CA ILE A 31 7.61 7.16 -13.96
C ILE A 31 7.43 8.38 -14.86
N ASP A 32 8.10 8.47 -16.00
CA ASP A 32 7.93 9.58 -16.95
C ASP A 32 7.31 9.03 -18.25
N PRO A 33 6.18 9.60 -18.74
CA PRO A 33 5.60 9.26 -20.04
C PRO A 33 6.62 9.23 -21.19
N LYS A 34 7.68 10.05 -21.13
CA LYS A 34 8.76 10.08 -22.14
C LYS A 34 9.54 8.77 -22.23
N LEU A 35 9.51 7.92 -21.21
CA LEU A 35 10.13 6.59 -21.21
C LEU A 35 9.29 5.56 -21.98
N TYR A 36 8.02 5.87 -22.25
CA TYR A 36 7.07 4.97 -22.90
C TYR A 36 6.88 5.28 -24.38
N LYS A 37 7.96 5.51 -25.14
CA LYS A 37 7.88 5.78 -26.58
C LYS A 37 7.68 4.51 -27.41
N GLY A 38 6.82 4.59 -28.42
CA GLY A 38 6.54 3.53 -29.36
C GLY A 38 5.31 2.70 -29.00
N ARG A 39 4.61 2.19 -30.02
CA ARG A 39 3.26 1.60 -29.93
C ARG A 39 3.06 0.64 -28.75
N LEU A 40 4.02 -0.27 -28.51
CA LEU A 40 3.94 -1.24 -27.43
C LEU A 40 4.05 -0.57 -26.04
N ARG A 41 5.05 0.29 -25.85
CA ARG A 41 5.30 0.96 -24.56
C ARG A 41 4.19 1.96 -24.23
N GLU A 42 3.66 2.67 -25.22
CA GLU A 42 2.48 3.54 -25.07
C GLU A 42 1.24 2.73 -24.68
N GLY A 43 1.09 1.51 -25.21
CA GLY A 43 0.05 0.56 -24.78
C GLY A 43 0.19 0.18 -23.30
N ILE A 44 1.41 -0.12 -22.86
CA ILE A 44 1.72 -0.41 -21.44
C ILE A 44 1.40 0.80 -20.56
N TYR A 45 1.84 2.00 -20.95
CA TYR A 45 1.56 3.22 -20.20
C TYR A 45 0.06 3.46 -20.03
N ARG A 46 -0.73 3.36 -21.11
CA ARG A 46 -2.19 3.50 -21.03
C ARG A 46 -2.83 2.48 -20.11
N ARG A 47 -2.32 1.24 -20.10
CA ARG A 47 -2.80 0.20 -19.18
C ARG A 47 -2.49 0.57 -17.72
N ILE A 48 -1.27 0.99 -17.41
CA ILE A 48 -0.86 1.43 -16.07
C ILE A 48 -1.76 2.58 -15.60
N VAL A 49 -1.90 3.64 -16.41
CA VAL A 49 -2.73 4.81 -16.06
C VAL A 49 -4.17 4.39 -15.76
N ARG A 50 -4.73 3.46 -16.54
CA ARG A 50 -6.07 2.94 -16.29
C ARG A 50 -6.15 2.17 -14.96
N GLU A 51 -5.18 1.30 -14.71
CA GLU A 51 -5.11 0.43 -13.51
C GLU A 51 -4.89 1.20 -12.20
N TYR A 52 -4.36 2.43 -12.27
CA TYR A 52 -4.16 3.32 -11.12
C TYR A 52 -5.12 4.52 -11.12
N SER A 53 -6.00 4.64 -12.12
CA SER A 53 -6.83 5.84 -12.32
C SER A 53 -7.67 6.24 -11.11
N ASN A 54 -8.15 5.27 -10.31
CA ASN A 54 -8.94 5.58 -9.14
C ASN A 54 -8.11 6.23 -8.02
N LEU A 55 -6.93 5.66 -7.73
CA LEU A 55 -5.97 6.28 -6.83
C LEU A 55 -5.56 7.66 -7.37
N ASP A 56 -5.36 7.76 -8.68
CA ASP A 56 -4.83 8.98 -9.28
C ASP A 56 -5.81 10.16 -9.19
N ARG A 57 -7.12 9.88 -9.23
CA ARG A 57 -8.19 10.89 -9.10
C ARG A 57 -8.43 11.31 -7.66
N ASN A 58 -8.14 10.43 -6.70
CA ASN A 58 -8.38 10.65 -5.28
C ASN A 58 -7.09 10.94 -4.50
N SER A 59 -6.04 11.44 -5.17
CA SER A 59 -4.78 11.76 -4.52
C SER A 59 -4.04 12.92 -5.17
N THR A 60 -3.29 13.65 -4.35
CA THR A 60 -2.28 14.61 -4.80
C THR A 60 -0.91 13.99 -4.63
N ARG A 61 -0.08 14.06 -5.66
CA ARG A 61 1.20 13.37 -5.74
C ARG A 61 2.32 14.37 -5.89
N PHE A 62 3.44 14.12 -5.21
CA PHE A 62 4.60 14.97 -5.23
C PHE A 62 5.89 14.17 -5.39
N LEU A 63 6.92 14.84 -5.92
CA LEU A 63 8.30 14.39 -5.85
C LEU A 63 9.01 15.05 -4.67
N PHE A 64 9.88 14.28 -4.03
CA PHE A 64 10.82 14.83 -3.06
C PHE A 64 11.74 15.90 -3.71
N PRO A 65 12.16 16.92 -2.95
CA PRO A 65 13.14 17.88 -3.41
C PRO A 65 14.47 17.17 -3.79
N PRO A 66 15.07 17.47 -4.96
CA PRO A 66 16.30 16.80 -5.43
C PRO A 66 17.44 16.87 -4.41
N ASP A 67 17.63 18.04 -3.78
CA ASP A 67 18.71 18.29 -2.82
C ASP A 67 18.59 17.42 -1.55
N ARG A 68 17.39 16.90 -1.27
CA ARG A 68 17.11 16.03 -0.12
C ARG A 68 17.06 14.55 -0.48
N GLN A 69 16.98 14.20 -1.77
CA GLN A 69 17.00 12.80 -2.21
C GLN A 69 18.38 12.15 -1.99
N ASN A 70 19.45 12.93 -2.15
CA ASN A 70 20.83 12.45 -1.93
C ASN A 70 21.18 12.24 -0.44
N MET A 71 20.40 12.79 0.49
CA MET A 71 20.63 12.62 1.94
C MET A 71 19.85 11.46 2.56
N ALA A 72 18.83 10.92 1.85
CA ALA A 72 17.97 9.86 2.34
C ALA A 72 18.51 8.45 2.06
N SER A 73 19.62 8.34 1.34
CA SER A 73 20.37 7.08 1.21
C SER A 73 21.19 6.87 2.50
N PRO A 74 21.03 5.73 3.20
CA PRO A 74 21.89 5.41 4.34
C PRO A 74 23.37 5.46 3.92
N PRO A 75 24.29 5.88 4.81
CA PRO A 75 25.70 5.71 4.56
C PRO A 75 25.99 4.20 4.48
N GLU A 76 26.37 3.76 3.29
CA GLU A 76 27.17 2.57 3.00
C GLU A 76 26.86 1.30 3.84
N GLN A 77 26.01 0.44 3.30
CA GLN A 77 26.30 -1.00 3.34
C GLN A 77 26.61 -1.45 1.92
N GLU A 78 27.84 -1.94 1.79
CA GLU A 78 28.54 -2.52 0.64
C GLU A 78 27.66 -3.45 -0.22
N TYR A 79 26.80 -2.87 -1.06
CA TYR A 79 26.15 -3.54 -2.17
C TYR A 79 26.31 -2.66 -3.41
N THR A 80 27.29 -3.07 -4.22
CA THR A 80 27.52 -2.79 -5.64
C THR A 80 26.85 -1.55 -6.23
N GLU A 81 27.68 -0.59 -6.63
CA GLU A 81 27.39 0.54 -7.51
C GLU A 81 26.33 0.23 -8.57
N LEU A 82 25.07 0.52 -8.27
CA LEU A 82 24.05 0.70 -9.29
C LEU A 82 24.33 2.06 -9.91
N SER A 83 24.63 2.08 -11.21
CA SER A 83 24.83 3.30 -12.00
C SER A 83 23.84 4.40 -11.61
N PRO A 84 24.27 5.68 -11.56
CA PRO A 84 23.42 6.84 -11.22
C PRO A 84 22.18 7.03 -12.13
N GLU A 85 22.06 6.25 -13.20
CA GLU A 85 20.92 6.22 -14.12
C GLU A 85 19.67 5.48 -13.60
N HIS A 86 19.72 4.86 -12.41
CA HIS A 86 18.58 4.10 -11.83
C HIS A 86 17.97 4.69 -10.56
N GLN A 87 18.25 5.95 -10.21
CA GLN A 87 17.63 6.57 -9.04
C GLN A 87 16.15 6.89 -9.32
N TYR A 88 15.26 6.00 -8.87
CA TYR A 88 13.82 6.20 -8.99
C TYR A 88 13.39 7.37 -8.10
N PRO A 89 12.61 8.32 -8.63
CA PRO A 89 12.21 9.48 -7.85
C PRO A 89 11.30 9.04 -6.71
N THR A 90 11.67 9.38 -5.47
CA THR A 90 10.82 9.15 -4.29
C THR A 90 9.56 10.01 -4.40
N LYS A 91 8.39 9.40 -4.21
CA LYS A 91 7.09 10.05 -4.32
C LYS A 91 6.41 10.15 -2.96
N VAL A 92 5.73 11.27 -2.73
CA VAL A 92 4.73 11.42 -1.66
C VAL A 92 3.35 11.39 -2.31
N VAL A 93 2.41 10.72 -1.67
CA VAL A 93 1.01 10.67 -2.10
C VAL A 93 0.16 11.05 -0.90
N LEU A 94 -0.61 12.12 -1.04
CA LEU A 94 -1.62 12.52 -0.06
C LEU A 94 -2.95 11.89 -0.45
N LEU A 95 -3.62 11.30 0.53
CA LEU A 95 -4.95 10.72 0.38
C LEU A 95 -5.92 11.43 1.33
N PRO A 96 -7.10 11.86 0.85
CA PRO A 96 -8.11 12.42 1.71
C PRO A 96 -8.73 11.35 2.61
N SER A 97 -9.12 11.73 3.81
CA SER A 97 -9.75 10.84 4.79
C SER A 97 -11.06 10.24 4.27
N SER A 98 -11.81 10.97 3.44
CA SER A 98 -13.04 10.49 2.79
C SER A 98 -12.80 9.29 1.87
N PHE A 99 -11.75 9.32 1.05
CA PHE A 99 -11.37 8.23 0.15
C PHE A 99 -10.89 7.00 0.92
N THR A 100 -10.17 7.20 2.02
CA THR A 100 -9.67 6.11 2.87
C THR A 100 -10.69 5.63 3.89
N HIS A 101 -11.87 6.25 3.95
CA HIS A 101 -12.93 5.96 4.92
C HIS A 101 -12.51 6.10 6.40
N ILE A 102 -11.48 6.88 6.69
CA ILE A 102 -11.09 7.21 8.06
C ILE A 102 -11.93 8.40 8.53
N ARG A 103 -12.64 8.24 9.64
CA ARG A 103 -13.48 9.29 10.22
C ARG A 103 -13.02 9.59 11.64
N ILE A 104 -12.40 10.76 11.84
CA ILE A 104 -11.81 11.14 13.13
C ILE A 104 -12.85 11.12 14.25
N LYS A 105 -14.03 11.70 14.02
CA LYS A 105 -15.10 11.82 15.02
C LYS A 105 -15.71 10.48 15.47
N SER A 106 -15.51 9.42 14.69
CA SER A 106 -16.02 8.09 14.99
C SER A 106 -14.91 7.06 15.21
N ALA A 107 -13.65 7.50 15.23
CA ALA A 107 -12.54 6.61 15.53
C ALA A 107 -12.60 6.26 17.03
N PRO A 108 -12.36 5.00 17.40
CA PRO A 108 -12.20 4.63 18.81
C PRO A 108 -11.05 5.42 19.46
N ASP A 109 -11.16 5.69 20.75
CA ASP A 109 -10.12 6.38 21.50
C ASP A 109 -8.78 5.61 21.38
N GLY A 110 -7.72 6.33 21.02
CA GLY A 110 -6.38 5.76 20.82
C GLY A 110 -6.14 5.04 19.49
N ALA A 111 -7.19 4.77 18.70
CA ALA A 111 -7.05 4.09 17.40
C ALA A 111 -6.56 5.00 16.27
N LEU A 112 -6.47 6.30 16.51
CA LEU A 112 -6.01 7.30 15.55
C LEU A 112 -5.12 8.32 16.24
N THR A 113 -3.87 8.40 15.81
CA THR A 113 -2.95 9.47 16.21
C THR A 113 -2.81 10.48 15.07
N ARG A 114 -2.52 11.73 15.43
CA ARG A 114 -2.36 12.83 14.47
C ARG A 114 -1.06 13.56 14.77
N ASP A 115 -0.24 13.74 13.74
CA ASP A 115 0.95 14.58 13.78
C ASP A 115 0.87 15.63 12.66
N GLY A 116 0.72 16.90 13.06
CA GLY A 116 0.35 17.98 12.15
C GLY A 116 -0.95 17.67 11.40
N ASN A 117 -0.86 17.57 10.07
CA ASN A 117 -1.99 17.27 9.18
C ASN A 117 -2.09 15.77 8.84
N ILE A 118 -1.18 14.93 9.33
CA ILE A 118 -1.10 13.52 8.96
C ILE A 118 -1.84 12.68 10.01
N LEU A 119 -2.71 11.80 9.52
CA LEU A 119 -3.45 10.83 10.29
C LEU A 119 -2.74 9.47 10.26
N TYR A 120 -2.50 8.93 11.44
CA TYR A 120 -1.84 7.64 11.67
C TYR A 120 -2.81 6.70 12.40
N PRO A 121 -3.61 5.91 11.65
CA PRO A 121 -4.46 4.90 12.24
C PRO A 121 -3.62 3.77 12.86
N ASP A 122 -4.16 3.14 13.90
CA ASP A 122 -3.65 1.86 14.37
C ASP A 122 -3.89 0.75 13.33
N SER A 123 -3.34 -0.44 13.59
CA SER A 123 -3.42 -1.57 12.67
C SER A 123 -4.87 -1.98 12.34
N SER A 124 -5.78 -1.94 13.32
CA SER A 124 -7.18 -2.34 13.15
C SER A 124 -7.96 -1.33 12.32
N LEU A 125 -7.78 -0.03 12.58
CA LEU A 125 -8.38 1.05 11.81
C LEU A 125 -7.79 1.13 10.40
N LEU A 126 -6.49 0.84 10.24
CA LEU A 126 -5.84 0.75 8.93
C LEU A 126 -6.41 -0.40 8.10
N LEU A 127 -6.57 -1.59 8.69
CA LEU A 127 -7.19 -2.73 8.01
C LEU A 127 -8.61 -2.40 7.58
N ARG A 128 -9.41 -1.84 8.50
CA ARG A 128 -10.77 -1.38 8.21
C ARG A 128 -10.77 -0.40 7.04
N SER A 129 -9.90 0.60 7.05
CA SER A 129 -9.74 1.58 5.98
C SER A 129 -9.48 0.91 4.62
N PHE A 130 -8.54 -0.03 4.57
CA PHE A 130 -8.21 -0.75 3.32
C PHE A 130 -9.39 -1.57 2.81
N VAL A 131 -10.05 -2.33 3.68
CA VAL A 131 -11.19 -3.17 3.30
C VAL A 131 -12.36 -2.31 2.83
N GLN A 132 -12.69 -1.24 3.56
CA GLN A 132 -13.75 -0.32 3.17
C GLN A 132 -13.48 0.32 1.82
N THR A 133 -12.22 0.70 1.56
CA THR A 133 -11.81 1.24 0.26
C THR A 133 -11.97 0.19 -0.83
N LEU A 134 -11.53 -1.06 -0.60
CA LEU A 134 -11.69 -2.15 -1.58
C LEU A 134 -13.14 -2.45 -1.94
N VAL A 135 -14.05 -2.34 -0.97
CA VAL A 135 -15.49 -2.60 -1.14
C VAL A 135 -16.18 -1.44 -1.86
N ARG A 136 -15.93 -0.20 -1.44
CA ARG A 136 -16.65 0.98 -1.95
C ARG A 136 -16.09 1.56 -3.23
N GLU A 137 -14.83 1.26 -3.53
CA GLU A 137 -14.11 1.77 -4.69
C GLU A 137 -13.69 0.63 -5.64
N PRO A 138 -14.62 -0.20 -6.16
CA PRO A 138 -14.33 -1.47 -6.83
C PRO A 138 -13.84 -1.29 -8.29
N VAL A 139 -12.82 -0.47 -8.49
CA VAL A 139 -12.15 -0.35 -9.79
C VAL A 139 -11.10 -1.45 -9.90
N ALA A 140 -11.40 -2.48 -10.70
CA ALA A 140 -10.46 -3.55 -10.97
C ALA A 140 -9.17 -3.01 -11.61
N GLY A 141 -8.03 -3.23 -10.97
CA GLY A 141 -6.74 -2.79 -11.45
C GLY A 141 -5.59 -3.18 -10.52
N THR A 142 -4.38 -2.82 -10.93
CA THR A 142 -3.18 -3.07 -10.13
C THR A 142 -3.27 -2.40 -8.76
N TRP A 143 -3.85 -1.19 -8.66
CA TRP A 143 -4.05 -0.54 -7.36
C TRP A 143 -4.89 -1.37 -6.39
N THR A 144 -6.07 -1.83 -6.79
CA THR A 144 -6.96 -2.63 -5.92
C THR A 144 -6.37 -4.00 -5.60
N SER A 145 -5.63 -4.60 -6.54
CA SER A 145 -4.89 -5.84 -6.28
C SER A 145 -3.76 -5.63 -5.25
N SER A 146 -3.00 -4.53 -5.37
CA SER A 146 -1.99 -4.16 -4.38
C SER A 146 -2.62 -3.88 -3.01
N LEU A 147 -3.72 -3.12 -2.97
CA LEU A 147 -4.41 -2.80 -1.72
C LEU A 147 -4.96 -4.06 -1.04
N CYS A 148 -5.51 -5.01 -1.80
CA CYS A 148 -5.92 -6.31 -1.29
C CYS A 148 -4.75 -7.12 -0.72
N MET A 149 -3.62 -7.13 -1.42
CA MET A 149 -2.40 -7.80 -0.93
C MET A 149 -1.90 -7.16 0.37
N TRP A 150 -1.83 -5.82 0.42
CA TRP A 150 -1.44 -5.11 1.64
C TRP A 150 -2.39 -5.38 2.80
N ALA A 151 -3.70 -5.37 2.58
CA ALA A 151 -4.69 -5.65 3.62
C ALA A 151 -4.53 -7.05 4.21
N ILE A 152 -4.41 -8.08 3.37
CA ILE A 152 -4.41 -9.48 3.83
C ILE A 152 -3.01 -9.94 4.26
N SER A 153 -1.99 -9.71 3.44
CA SER A 153 -0.64 -10.26 3.71
C SER A 153 0.12 -9.44 4.75
N TYR A 154 0.04 -8.11 4.69
CA TYR A 154 0.80 -7.25 5.60
C TYR A 154 -0.02 -6.84 6.83
N VAL A 155 -1.12 -6.13 6.65
CA VAL A 155 -1.84 -5.54 7.79
C VAL A 155 -2.49 -6.64 8.65
N TYR A 156 -3.18 -7.60 8.04
CA TYR A 156 -3.75 -8.73 8.79
C TYR A 156 -2.68 -9.77 9.13
N GLY A 157 -1.96 -10.30 8.13
CA GLY A 157 -1.03 -11.42 8.32
C GLY A 157 0.24 -11.08 9.11
N GLU A 158 1.00 -10.07 8.67
CA GLU A 158 2.28 -9.72 9.31
C GLU A 158 2.09 -9.03 10.66
N LEU A 159 1.04 -8.21 10.83
CA LEU A 159 0.74 -7.59 12.14
C LEU A 159 -0.07 -8.51 13.06
N ILE A 160 -0.39 -9.74 12.62
CA ILE A 160 -1.05 -10.79 13.41
C ILE A 160 -2.32 -10.27 14.08
N LEU A 161 -3.20 -9.67 13.28
CA LEU A 161 -4.51 -9.23 13.77
C LEU A 161 -5.43 -10.43 13.95
N ASP A 162 -6.29 -10.37 14.97
CA ASP A 162 -7.27 -11.42 15.23
C ASP A 162 -8.32 -11.52 14.10
N ASP A 163 -8.86 -12.71 13.90
CA ASP A 163 -9.89 -12.97 12.87
C ASP A 163 -11.19 -12.17 13.10
N ASP A 164 -11.42 -11.72 14.33
CA ASP A 164 -12.56 -10.90 14.76
C ASP A 164 -12.26 -9.39 14.77
N VAL A 165 -11.10 -8.95 14.29
CA VAL A 165 -10.67 -7.54 14.32
C VAL A 165 -11.67 -6.57 13.68
N LEU A 166 -12.49 -7.03 12.73
CA LEU A 166 -13.55 -6.23 12.10
C LEU A 166 -14.97 -6.55 12.62
N ASP A 167 -15.15 -7.35 13.67
CA ASP A 167 -16.47 -7.72 14.17
C ASP A 167 -17.22 -6.56 14.83
N SER A 168 -16.48 -5.62 15.42
CA SER A 168 -17.01 -4.37 15.97
C SER A 168 -17.24 -3.29 14.91
N CYS A 169 -16.81 -3.54 13.66
CA CYS A 169 -17.07 -2.63 12.55
C CYS A 169 -18.55 -2.72 12.17
N GLY A 170 -19.30 -1.62 12.31
CA GLY A 170 -20.70 -1.55 11.86
C GLY A 170 -20.90 -1.55 10.33
N ASP A 171 -19.91 -2.03 9.58
CA ASP A 171 -19.90 -2.11 8.12
C ASP A 171 -19.94 -3.59 7.70
N GLU A 172 -21.16 -4.11 7.53
CA GLU A 172 -21.39 -5.53 7.26
C GLU A 172 -20.79 -5.98 5.92
N GLU A 173 -20.73 -5.11 4.92
CA GLU A 173 -20.15 -5.44 3.62
C GLU A 173 -18.62 -5.59 3.71
N ALA A 174 -17.97 -4.66 4.41
CA ALA A 174 -16.54 -4.77 4.71
C ALA A 174 -16.21 -6.03 5.52
N LYS A 175 -17.02 -6.32 6.55
CA LYS A 175 -16.86 -7.52 7.38
C LYS A 175 -17.06 -8.81 6.57
N ALA A 176 -18.10 -8.87 5.73
CA ALA A 176 -18.36 -10.02 4.86
C ALA A 176 -17.20 -10.25 3.88
N TRP A 177 -16.73 -9.18 3.23
CA TRP A 177 -15.58 -9.25 2.33
C TRP A 177 -14.34 -9.79 3.06
N PHE A 178 -14.03 -9.27 4.24
CA PHE A 178 -12.86 -9.69 5.00
C PHE A 178 -12.95 -11.17 5.41
N ASN A 179 -14.08 -11.58 5.99
CA ASN A 179 -14.31 -12.97 6.41
C ASN A 179 -14.20 -13.96 5.25
N GLU A 180 -14.71 -13.60 4.06
CA GLU A 180 -14.55 -14.40 2.84
C GLU A 180 -13.07 -14.53 2.46
N ARG A 181 -12.33 -13.41 2.47
CA ARG A 181 -10.92 -13.39 2.06
C ARG A 181 -10.03 -14.19 2.99
N ILE A 182 -10.22 -14.09 4.30
CA ILE A 182 -9.46 -14.87 5.28
C ILE A 182 -9.99 -16.29 5.45
N ARG A 183 -11.06 -16.67 4.72
CA ARG A 183 -11.68 -17.99 4.82
C ARG A 183 -12.08 -18.37 6.25
N ARG A 184 -12.53 -17.38 7.03
CA ARG A 184 -12.76 -17.52 8.48
C ARG A 184 -13.60 -18.74 8.84
N PHE A 185 -14.63 -19.02 8.04
CA PHE A 185 -15.56 -20.14 8.26
C PHE A 185 -15.29 -21.37 7.38
N SER A 186 -14.23 -21.36 6.58
CA SER A 186 -13.88 -22.42 5.64
C SER A 186 -12.47 -23.00 5.85
N GLY A 187 -11.99 -22.93 7.09
CA GLY A 187 -10.70 -23.51 7.51
C GLY A 187 -9.55 -22.52 7.63
N GLY A 188 -9.81 -21.21 7.47
CA GLY A 188 -8.82 -20.15 7.58
C GLY A 188 -7.87 -20.06 6.38
N ILE A 189 -7.16 -18.94 6.27
CA ILE A 189 -5.90 -18.92 5.53
C ILE A 189 -4.88 -19.63 6.42
N ASP A 190 -4.18 -20.63 5.89
CA ASP A 190 -3.08 -21.28 6.60
C ASP A 190 -2.03 -20.24 7.01
N GLY A 191 -2.04 -19.82 8.28
CA GLY A 191 -1.14 -18.82 8.85
C GLY A 191 0.34 -19.21 8.77
N VAL A 192 0.62 -20.49 8.51
CA VAL A 192 1.99 -21.01 8.30
C VAL A 192 2.55 -20.61 6.93
N THR A 193 1.71 -20.28 5.95
CA THR A 193 2.17 -20.01 4.57
C THR A 193 2.63 -18.56 4.35
N CYS A 194 2.26 -17.59 5.21
CA CYS A 194 2.76 -16.21 5.07
C CYS A 194 4.16 -15.96 5.66
N THR A 195 4.66 -16.82 6.56
CA THR A 195 5.95 -16.61 7.24
C THR A 195 6.91 -17.79 7.14
N LYS A 196 6.89 -18.56 6.04
CA LYS A 196 8.01 -19.46 5.73
C LYS A 196 9.27 -18.64 5.37
N ARG A 197 9.90 -18.03 6.38
CA ARG A 197 11.34 -18.18 6.56
C ARG A 197 11.57 -19.68 6.45
N LEU A 198 12.13 -20.12 5.32
CA LEU A 198 12.67 -21.47 5.16
C LEU A 198 13.81 -21.64 6.16
N GLY A 199 13.45 -21.82 7.43
CA GLY A 199 14.29 -22.43 8.43
C GLY A 199 14.57 -23.84 7.94
N ARG A 200 15.86 -24.11 7.80
CA ARG A 200 16.50 -25.30 7.26
C ARG A 200 16.18 -26.55 8.10
N VAL A 201 14.92 -26.95 8.20
CA VAL A 201 14.46 -28.13 8.95
C VAL A 201 13.42 -28.83 8.10
N GLY A 202 13.89 -29.79 7.30
CA GLY A 202 13.02 -30.54 6.38
C GLY A 202 13.73 -31.15 5.18
N TYR A 203 15.06 -31.10 5.10
CA TYR A 203 15.79 -31.94 4.15
C TYR A 203 16.09 -33.28 4.83
N ASP A 204 15.21 -34.26 4.66
CA ASP A 204 15.47 -35.64 5.03
C ASP A 204 16.15 -36.34 3.85
N GLU A 205 17.48 -36.48 3.92
CA GLU A 205 18.30 -37.15 2.90
C GLU A 205 17.87 -38.61 2.63
N ALA A 206 17.08 -39.22 3.53
CA ALA A 206 16.62 -40.61 3.37
C ALA A 206 15.64 -40.79 2.20
N LEU A 207 14.85 -39.75 1.85
CA LEU A 207 13.88 -39.81 0.76
C LEU A 207 14.51 -39.67 -0.64
N ALA A 208 15.72 -39.11 -0.73
CA ALA A 208 16.42 -38.90 -2.00
C ALA A 208 17.14 -40.14 -2.54
N ARG A 209 17.27 -41.22 -1.76
CA ARG A 209 18.06 -42.42 -2.14
C ARG A 209 17.25 -43.57 -2.73
N ARG A 210 15.92 -43.49 -2.80
CA ARG A 210 15.13 -44.52 -3.51
C ARG A 210 14.98 -44.12 -4.97
N GLY A 211 15.91 -44.61 -5.80
CA GLY A 211 15.77 -44.58 -7.25
C GLY A 211 14.56 -45.39 -7.73
N PRO A 212 14.02 -45.07 -8.92
CA PRO A 212 12.83 -45.71 -9.45
C PRO A 212 13.13 -47.17 -9.86
N ALA A 213 12.18 -48.07 -9.55
CA ALA A 213 12.14 -49.44 -10.03
C ALA A 213 11.55 -49.51 -11.45
#